data_AF-W1Y001-F1
#
_entry.id   AF-W1Y001-F1
#
_cell.length_a   1.000
_cell.length_b   1.000
_cell.length_c   1.000
_cell.angle_alpha   90.00
_cell.angle_beta   90.00
_cell.angle_gamma   90.00
#
_symmetry.space_group_name_H-M   'P 1'
#
loop_
_entity.id
_entity.type
_entity.pdbx_description
1 polymer ?
#
loop_
_entity_poly.entity_id
_entity_poly.type
_entity_poly.pdbx_seq_one_letter_code
_entity_poly.pdbx_strand_id
1 'polypeptide(L)'
;IVNKVKAQGDMPAYGYTPPYTDGAKLTQPEWFGWSQVKRNEEAKKLLAEAGYTADKPLTINLLYNTSDLHKKLAIAASSLWKKNIGVNVKLVN
;
A
#
# COMPACT_ATOMS: atom_id res chain seq x y z
N ILE A 1 0.69 -6.69 4.82
CA ILE A 1 -0.59 -6.45 5.54
C ILE A 1 -1.42 -7.73 5.57
N VAL A 2 -1.86 -8.24 4.42
CA VAL A 2 -2.75 -9.40 4.30
C VAL A 2 -2.37 -10.58 5.19
N ASN A 3 -1.19 -11.17 5.02
CA ASN A 3 -0.82 -12.40 5.74
C ASN A 3 -0.32 -12.20 7.19
N LYS A 4 0.01 -10.96 7.60
CA LYS A 4 0.67 -10.68 8.91
C LYS A 4 -0.14 -9.79 9.86
N VAL A 5 -1.03 -8.96 9.33
CA VAL A 5 -1.83 -8.00 10.12
C VAL A 5 -3.29 -8.43 10.16
N LYS A 6 -3.86 -8.77 8.98
CA LYS A 6 -5.24 -9.26 8.88
C LYS A 6 -5.28 -10.77 9.14
N ALA A 7 -4.51 -11.54 8.39
CA ALA A 7 -4.27 -12.98 8.55
C ALA A 7 -5.57 -13.83 8.62
N GLN A 8 -6.55 -13.52 7.77
CA GLN A 8 -7.88 -14.15 7.77
C GLN A 8 -8.23 -14.86 6.45
N GLY A 9 -7.23 -15.22 5.64
CA GLY A 9 -7.41 -15.98 4.40
C GLY A 9 -7.59 -15.15 3.13
N ASP A 10 -7.53 -13.81 3.20
CA ASP A 10 -7.54 -13.00 1.98
C ASP A 10 -6.28 -13.23 1.13
N MET A 11 -6.42 -13.04 -0.19
CA MET A 11 -5.31 -13.09 -1.14
C MET A 11 -4.75 -11.69 -1.40
N PRO A 12 -3.41 -11.50 -1.42
CA PRO A 12 -2.82 -10.25 -1.88
C PRO A 12 -3.27 -9.92 -3.31
N ALA A 13 -3.83 -8.73 -3.50
CA ALA A 13 -4.35 -8.28 -4.80
C ALA A 13 -3.29 -7.49 -5.59
N TYR A 14 -3.35 -7.62 -6.93
CA TYR A 14 -2.52 -6.86 -7.88
C TYR A 14 -3.33 -6.00 -8.84
N GLY A 15 -4.66 -6.07 -8.76
CA GLY A 15 -5.59 -5.36 -9.63
C GLY A 15 -6.97 -5.23 -8.96
N TYR A 16 -7.89 -4.60 -9.67
CA TYR A 16 -9.23 -4.32 -9.16
C TYR A 16 -10.16 -5.53 -9.25
N THR A 17 -10.33 -6.09 -10.45
CA THR A 17 -11.17 -7.27 -10.67
C THR A 17 -10.55 -8.49 -9.99
N PRO A 18 -11.29 -9.22 -9.13
CA PRO A 18 -10.79 -10.47 -8.58
C PRO A 18 -10.52 -11.49 -9.69
N PRO A 19 -9.40 -12.22 -9.64
CA PRO A 19 -9.01 -13.15 -10.71
C PRO A 19 -9.93 -14.37 -10.86
N TYR A 20 -10.77 -14.65 -9.86
CA TYR A 20 -11.78 -15.72 -9.89
C TYR A 20 -13.15 -15.25 -10.41
N THR A 21 -13.25 -14.01 -10.90
CA THR A 21 -14.47 -13.49 -11.52
C THR A 21 -14.70 -14.20 -12.85
N ASP A 22 -15.96 -14.58 -13.13
CA ASP A 22 -16.30 -15.20 -14.41
C ASP A 22 -15.90 -14.31 -15.60
N GLY A 23 -15.32 -14.93 -16.63
CA GLY A 23 -14.78 -14.25 -17.81
C GLY A 23 -13.50 -13.43 -17.59
N ALA A 24 -12.99 -13.28 -16.36
CA ALA A 24 -11.79 -12.50 -16.11
C ALA A 24 -10.52 -13.23 -16.57
N LYS A 25 -9.80 -12.62 -17.51
CA LYS A 25 -8.47 -13.06 -17.96
C LYS A 25 -7.46 -11.96 -17.62
N LEU A 26 -6.94 -12.00 -16.40
CA LEU A 26 -6.06 -10.96 -15.89
C LEU A 26 -4.60 -11.41 -15.97
N THR A 27 -3.73 -10.51 -16.42
CA THR A 27 -2.28 -10.71 -16.39
C THR A 27 -1.71 -10.00 -15.17
N GLN A 28 -0.91 -10.72 -14.40
CA GLN A 28 -0.22 -10.14 -13.27
C GLN A 28 0.81 -9.11 -13.77
N PRO A 29 0.80 -7.86 -13.27
CA PRO A 29 1.81 -6.89 -13.64
C PRO A 29 3.17 -7.24 -13.04
N GLU A 30 4.25 -6.88 -13.72
CA GLU A 30 5.61 -7.27 -13.34
C GLU A 30 5.98 -6.88 -11.91
N TRP A 31 5.58 -5.68 -11.47
CA TRP A 31 5.88 -5.17 -10.14
C TRP A 31 5.34 -6.06 -9.01
N PHE A 32 4.30 -6.85 -9.27
CA PHE A 32 3.76 -7.77 -8.27
C PHE A 32 4.71 -8.95 -8.01
N GLY A 33 5.46 -9.37 -9.04
CA GLY A 33 6.50 -10.41 -8.94
C GLY A 33 7.82 -9.93 -8.34
N TRP A 34 8.03 -8.62 -8.20
CA TRP A 34 9.24 -8.07 -7.59
C TRP A 34 9.31 -8.34 -6.08
N SER A 35 10.54 -8.35 -5.55
CA SER A 35 10.75 -8.29 -4.11
C SER A 35 10.21 -6.96 -3.54
N GLN A 36 9.84 -6.97 -2.26
CA GLN A 36 9.37 -5.74 -1.61
C GLN A 36 10.47 -4.67 -1.55
N VAL A 37 11.74 -5.07 -1.44
CA VAL A 37 12.89 -4.15 -1.45
C VAL A 37 12.94 -3.39 -2.77
N LYS A 38 12.88 -4.10 -3.91
CA LYS A 38 12.88 -3.47 -5.23
C LYS A 38 11.68 -2.53 -5.42
N ARG A 39 10.48 -2.93 -4.96
CA ARG A 39 9.30 -2.05 -4.99
C ARG A 39 9.49 -0.77 -4.18
N ASN A 40 10.12 -0.87 -3.01
CA ASN A 40 10.37 0.29 -2.16
C ASN A 40 11.39 1.25 -2.79
N GLU A 41 12.44 0.72 -3.42
CA GLU A 41 13.44 1.51 -4.14
C GLU A 41 12.81 2.30 -5.30
N GLU A 42 12.03 1.61 -6.13
CA GLU A 42 11.34 2.26 -7.25
C GLU A 42 10.34 3.32 -6.77
N ALA A 43 9.59 3.02 -5.70
CA ALA A 43 8.65 3.99 -5.13
C ALA A 43 9.35 5.25 -4.57
N LYS A 44 10.52 5.10 -3.93
CA LYS A 44 11.31 6.26 -3.46
C LYS A 44 11.82 7.09 -4.62
N LYS A 45 12.28 6.45 -5.70
CA LYS A 45 12.74 7.13 -6.92
C LYS A 45 11.60 7.97 -7.52
N LEU A 46 10.42 7.38 -7.68
CA LEU A 46 9.24 8.09 -8.21
C LEU A 46 8.80 9.27 -7.33
N LEU A 47 8.86 9.12 -6.00
CA LEU A 47 8.58 10.24 -5.09
C LEU A 47 9.59 11.37 -5.23
N ALA A 48 10.88 11.06 -5.38
CA ALA A 48 11.93 12.05 -5.58
C ALA A 48 11.77 12.78 -6.92
N GLU A 49 11.43 12.06 -8.00
CA GLU A 49 11.11 12.64 -9.31
C GLU A 49 9.90 13.57 -9.25
N ALA A 50 8.92 13.26 -8.39
CA ALA A 50 7.77 14.12 -8.10
C ALA A 50 8.09 15.31 -7.15
N GLY A 51 9.35 15.47 -6.72
CA GLY A 51 9.80 16.57 -5.86
C GLY A 51 9.56 16.36 -4.36
N TYR A 52 9.29 15.13 -3.92
CA TYR A 52 9.21 14.77 -2.51
C TYR A 52 10.53 14.16 -2.04
N THR A 53 11.20 14.87 -1.14
CA THR A 53 12.51 14.46 -0.57
C THR A 53 12.38 14.17 0.93
N ALA A 54 13.48 13.76 1.56
CA ALA A 54 13.51 13.60 3.02
C ALA A 54 13.23 14.93 3.75
N ASP A 55 13.68 16.05 3.20
CA ASP A 55 13.47 17.39 3.76
C ASP A 55 12.06 17.93 3.47
N LYS A 56 11.47 17.51 2.34
CA LYS A 56 10.09 17.85 1.94
C LYS A 56 9.26 16.57 1.75
N PRO A 57 8.92 15.86 2.85
CA PRO A 57 8.21 14.59 2.75
C PRO A 57 6.75 14.81 2.32
N LEU A 58 6.23 13.90 1.50
CA LEU A 58 4.80 13.85 1.19
C LEU A 58 4.00 13.63 2.47
N THR A 59 2.98 14.46 2.68
CA THR A 59 2.03 14.33 3.80
C THR A 59 0.62 14.17 3.25
N ILE A 60 -0.09 13.13 3.67
CA ILE A 60 -1.44 12.82 3.22
C ILE A 60 -2.39 12.51 4.39
N ASN A 61 -3.69 12.65 4.14
CA ASN A 61 -4.73 12.15 5.03
C ASN A 61 -5.22 10.79 4.52
N LEU A 62 -5.29 9.79 5.40
CA LEU A 62 -5.90 8.48 5.11
C LEU A 62 -7.25 8.41 5.81
N LEU A 63 -8.30 8.63 5.01
CA LEU A 63 -9.69 8.53 5.44
C LEU A 63 -10.12 7.07 5.56
N TYR A 64 -10.80 6.71 6.65
CA TYR A 64 -11.44 5.41 6.83
C TYR A 64 -12.75 5.56 7.61
N ASN A 65 -13.76 4.76 7.32
CA ASN A 65 -14.99 4.76 8.12
C ASN A 65 -14.77 4.10 9.49
N THR A 66 -15.44 4.61 10.53
CA THR A 66 -15.34 4.11 11.92
C THR A 66 -15.54 2.59 12.01
N SER A 67 -14.45 1.88 12.27
CA SER A 67 -14.37 0.41 12.36
C SER A 67 -13.02 0.02 12.96
N ASP A 68 -13.00 -0.89 13.94
CA ASP A 68 -11.76 -1.37 14.54
C ASP A 68 -10.85 -2.07 13.53
N LEU A 69 -11.46 -2.82 12.60
CA LEU A 69 -10.72 -3.47 11.52
C LEU A 69 -10.06 -2.42 10.62
N HIS A 70 -10.81 -1.42 10.16
CA HIS A 70 -10.25 -0.40 9.27
C HIS A 70 -9.22 0.47 9.97
N LYS A 71 -9.44 0.81 11.25
CA LYS A 71 -8.44 1.51 12.06
C LYS A 71 -7.14 0.72 12.15
N LYS A 72 -7.19 -0.58 12.45
CA LYS A 72 -6.00 -1.45 12.52
C LYS A 72 -5.26 -1.52 11.18
N LEU A 73 -6.02 -1.66 10.08
CA LEU A 73 -5.43 -1.69 8.73
C LEU A 73 -4.82 -0.34 8.33
N ALA A 74 -5.48 0.77 8.66
CA ALA A 74 -5.00 2.12 8.38
C ALA A 74 -3.72 2.45 9.15
N ILE A 75 -3.63 2.06 10.43
CA ILE A 75 -2.39 2.18 11.24
C ILE A 75 -1.25 1.37 10.60
N ALA A 76 -1.51 0.13 10.18
CA ALA A 76 -0.50 -0.70 9.55
C ALA A 76 -0.03 -0.13 8.20
N ALA A 77 -0.96 0.38 7.38
CA ALA A 77 -0.63 1.03 6.12
C ALA A 77 0.22 2.29 6.33
N SER A 78 -0.19 3.16 7.26
CA SER A 78 0.55 4.36 7.66
C SER A 78 1.98 4.03 8.11
N SER A 79 2.13 3.05 9.01
CA SER A 79 3.44 2.60 9.50
C SER A 79 4.33 2.06 8.38
N LEU A 80 3.79 1.24 7.48
CA LEU A 80 4.53 0.68 6.36
C LEU A 80 4.94 1.74 5.34
N TRP A 81 4.07 2.69 5.00
CA TRP A 81 4.43 3.79 4.10
C TRP A 81 5.49 4.69 4.71
N LYS A 82 5.38 5.04 6.00
CA LYS A 82 6.42 5.83 6.67
C LYS A 82 7.77 5.11 6.66
N LYS A 83 7.79 3.83 7.03
CA LYS A 83 9.02 3.01 7.07
C LYS A 83 9.64 2.80 5.69
N ASN A 84 8.81 2.47 4.70
CA ASN A 84 9.31 2.02 3.40
C ASN A 84 9.63 3.18 2.46
N ILE A 85 8.87 4.27 2.51
CA ILE A 85 8.94 5.36 1.52
C ILE A 85 8.89 6.76 2.15
N GLY A 86 8.92 6.88 3.49
CA GLY A 86 9.09 8.17 4.18
C GLY A 86 7.83 9.05 4.29
N VAL A 87 6.71 8.63 3.68
CA VAL A 87 5.45 9.38 3.64
C VAL A 87 4.86 9.57 5.04
N ASN A 88 4.42 10.79 5.34
CA ASN A 88 3.67 11.11 6.55
C ASN A 88 2.18 10.91 6.30
N VAL A 89 1.51 10.18 7.19
CA VAL A 89 0.09 9.85 7.01
C VAL A 89 -0.66 10.24 8.27
N LYS A 90 -1.65 11.12 8.12
CA LYS A 90 -2.61 11.47 9.17
C LYS A 90 -3.86 10.62 8.99
N LEU A 91 -4.25 9.88 10.02
CA LEU A 91 -5.47 9.08 9.98
C LEU A 91 -6.68 9.97 10.25
N VAL A 92 -7.72 9.85 9.43
CA VAL A 92 -8.97 10.61 9.54
C VAL A 92 -10.14 9.63 9.47
N ASN A 93 -11.16 9.83 10.30
CA ASN A 93 -12.34 8.98 10.37
C ASN A 93 -13.62 9.78 10.53
#